data_AF-A0A1V0GYM0-F1
#
_entry.id   AF-A0A1V0GYM0-F1
#
_cell.length_a   1.000
_cell.length_b   1.000
_cell.length_c   1.000
_cell.angle_alpha   90.00
_cell.angle_beta   90.00
_cell.angle_gamma   90.00
#
_symmetry.space_group_name_H-M   'P 1'
#
loop_
_entity.id
_entity.type
_entity.pdbx_description
1 polymer ?
#
loop_
_entity_poly.entity_id
_entity_poly.type
_entity_poly.pdbx_seq_one_letter_code
_entity_poly.pdbx_strand_id
1 'polypeptide(L)'
;MRQSSAAKGPFTGKHWPPDTVVQSRLNTTQKNSEFCSGSSAIKQPARKRADATHRTVQPNGWPNCTENIIGGVGANGNLDDLSWLTPQIVRQIAGENFVFYLDAHCPGAMITEEGLRSAAIMLLRDLGISESAWEEAMTVFGSLRASLAILIIDANRRHPTRPIHKPGGALRAFTRLQRQGGFNLAGSLIGLVERRRQAWSD
;
A
#
# COMPACT_ATOMS: atom_id res chain seq x y z
N MET A 1 61.16 -0.98 41.31
CA MET A 1 61.46 0.43 41.69
C MET A 1 60.79 1.35 40.68
N ARG A 2 59.86 2.18 41.16
CA ARG A 2 59.26 3.28 40.38
C ARG A 2 60.24 4.46 40.37
N GLN A 3 60.27 5.20 39.26
CA GLN A 3 59.93 6.63 39.14
C GLN A 3 60.75 7.31 38.04
N SER A 4 60.06 7.84 37.04
CA SER A 4 60.34 9.19 36.55
C SER A 4 59.03 9.80 36.04
N SER A 5 58.80 11.00 36.58
CA SER A 5 57.63 11.84 36.46
C SER A 5 57.83 12.80 35.29
N ALA A 6 56.76 13.11 34.56
CA ALA A 6 56.51 14.46 34.04
C ALA A 6 55.03 14.59 33.67
N ALA A 7 54.34 15.46 34.41
CA ALA A 7 52.95 15.84 34.24
C ALA A 7 52.76 16.81 33.06
N LYS A 8 51.63 16.69 32.35
CA LYS A 8 50.87 17.81 31.76
C LYS A 8 49.38 17.53 31.92
N GLY A 9 48.67 18.54 32.44
CA GLY A 9 47.31 18.47 32.97
C GLY A 9 46.19 18.37 31.92
N PRO A 10 44.93 18.33 32.39
CA PRO A 10 43.80 17.76 31.67
C PRO A 10 43.09 18.80 30.77
N PHE A 11 42.78 18.39 29.54
CA PHE A 11 41.92 19.12 28.63
C PHE A 11 40.46 18.84 29.00
N THR A 12 39.81 19.82 29.62
CA THR A 12 38.41 19.79 30.03
C THR A 12 37.50 20.23 28.88
N GLY A 13 36.32 19.62 28.82
CA GLY A 13 35.12 20.28 28.28
C GLY A 13 34.85 20.13 26.78
N LYS A 14 34.20 19.03 26.40
CA LYS A 14 33.39 18.96 25.17
C LYS A 14 32.16 19.85 25.34
N HIS A 15 32.05 20.89 24.54
CA HIS A 15 30.87 21.76 24.49
C HIS A 15 29.92 21.25 23.41
N TRP A 16 28.85 20.55 23.83
CA TRP A 16 27.68 20.24 23.01
C TRP A 16 26.50 21.06 23.58
N PRO A 17 25.72 21.76 22.75
CA PRO A 17 24.59 22.54 23.23
C PRO A 17 23.44 21.62 23.70
N PRO A 18 22.73 21.98 24.79
CA PRO A 18 21.70 21.14 25.39
C PRO A 18 20.38 21.11 24.62
N ASP A 19 19.62 20.06 24.91
CA ASP A 19 18.33 19.64 24.36
C ASP A 19 17.29 20.77 24.25
N THR A 20 16.76 20.97 23.04
CA THR A 20 15.54 21.76 22.83
C THR A 20 14.33 20.91 23.21
N VAL A 21 13.97 20.96 24.50
CA VAL A 21 12.66 20.53 25.00
C VAL A 21 11.61 21.54 24.55
N VAL A 22 10.66 21.10 23.73
CA VAL A 22 9.46 21.87 23.37
C VAL A 22 8.66 22.14 24.64
N GLN A 23 8.57 23.42 25.02
CA GLN A 23 7.83 23.85 26.20
C GLN A 23 6.32 23.65 26.02
N SER A 24 5.75 22.82 26.89
CA SER A 24 4.32 22.77 27.17
C SER A 24 3.90 24.02 27.97
N ARG A 25 3.00 24.84 27.43
CA ARG A 25 2.36 25.91 28.20
C ARG A 25 1.11 25.39 28.89
N LEU A 26 1.22 25.16 30.20
CA LEU A 26 0.10 25.22 31.14
C LEU A 26 0.20 26.57 31.89
N ASN A 27 -0.88 27.35 31.91
CA ASN A 27 -1.07 28.40 32.90
C ASN A 27 -2.51 28.35 33.45
N THR A 28 -2.59 28.27 34.77
CA THR A 28 -3.75 28.27 35.66
C THR A 28 -3.85 29.65 36.31
N THR A 29 -5.05 30.20 36.52
CA THR A 29 -5.57 30.74 37.81
C THR A 29 -6.89 31.53 37.63
N GLN A 30 -7.80 31.32 38.59
CA GLN A 30 -9.19 31.79 38.72
C GLN A 30 -9.38 33.26 39.16
N LYS A 31 -10.50 33.90 38.80
CA LYS A 31 -11.65 34.27 39.69
C LYS A 31 -12.57 35.35 39.07
N ASN A 32 -13.86 34.97 38.91
CA ASN A 32 -15.14 35.67 39.18
C ASN A 32 -15.36 37.11 38.65
N SER A 33 -16.54 37.59 38.21
CA SER A 33 -17.91 37.44 38.70
C SER A 33 -18.92 38.11 37.72
N GLU A 34 -20.03 37.41 37.39
CA GLU A 34 -21.45 37.88 37.18
C GLU A 34 -21.80 39.06 36.20
N PHE A 35 -22.97 39.23 35.54
CA PHE A 35 -24.33 38.67 35.62
C PHE A 35 -25.14 38.95 34.29
N CYS A 36 -25.81 37.92 33.76
CA CYS A 36 -27.22 37.79 33.29
C CYS A 36 -27.91 38.58 32.14
N SER A 37 -28.60 37.81 31.29
CA SER A 37 -30.08 37.75 31.09
C SER A 37 -30.36 36.57 30.13
N GLY A 38 -31.22 35.56 30.32
CA GLY A 38 -32.39 35.37 31.16
C GLY A 38 -33.54 34.91 30.24
N SER A 39 -33.84 33.61 30.14
CA SER A 39 -35.19 33.10 29.83
C SER A 39 -35.35 31.60 30.09
N SER A 40 -36.60 31.23 30.32
CA SER A 40 -37.09 30.32 31.36
C SER A 40 -36.87 28.82 31.16
N ALA A 41 -36.72 28.16 32.32
CA ALA A 41 -36.60 26.73 32.51
C ALA A 41 -37.77 25.91 31.94
N ILE A 42 -37.44 24.76 31.35
CA ILE A 42 -38.34 23.61 31.27
C ILE A 42 -37.81 22.55 32.24
N LYS A 43 -38.55 22.33 33.34
CA LYS A 43 -38.26 21.29 34.34
C LYS A 43 -38.76 19.94 33.84
N GLN A 44 -37.89 18.93 33.73
CA GLN A 44 -38.25 17.49 33.86
C GLN A 44 -37.04 16.66 34.37
N PRO A 45 -37.28 15.50 35.01
CA PRO A 45 -36.54 15.08 36.21
C PRO A 45 -35.26 14.28 35.96
N ALA A 46 -34.35 14.35 36.94
CA ALA A 46 -33.17 13.51 37.03
C ALA A 46 -33.54 12.07 37.42
N ARG A 47 -33.03 11.07 36.68
CA ARG A 47 -32.59 9.78 37.28
C ARG A 47 -31.74 8.94 36.32
N LYS A 48 -30.67 8.42 36.93
CA LYS A 48 -29.87 7.22 36.59
C LYS A 48 -28.56 7.47 35.81
N ARG A 49 -27.45 7.44 36.57
CA ARG A 49 -26.11 7.12 36.05
C ARG A 49 -26.19 5.80 35.29
N ALA A 50 -25.69 5.78 34.05
CA ALA A 50 -25.35 4.53 33.40
C ALA A 50 -24.02 4.03 33.94
N ASP A 51 -24.08 2.75 34.31
CA ASP A 51 -23.06 1.88 34.84
C ASP A 51 -21.84 1.76 33.91
N ALA A 52 -20.70 1.41 34.50
CA ALA A 52 -19.49 1.09 33.77
C ALA A 52 -19.71 -0.21 32.98
N THR A 53 -19.79 -0.12 31.66
CA THR A 53 -19.58 -1.30 30.81
C THR A 53 -18.73 -0.89 29.62
N HIS A 54 -17.44 -1.21 29.71
CA HIS A 54 -16.52 -1.17 28.58
C HIS A 54 -16.98 -2.23 27.57
N ARG A 55 -17.83 -1.82 26.63
CA ARG A 55 -18.09 -2.62 25.42
C ARG A 55 -16.99 -2.30 24.42
N THR A 56 -16.03 -3.20 24.30
CA THR A 56 -15.16 -3.31 23.13
C THR A 56 -16.03 -3.72 21.94
N VAL A 57 -16.66 -2.74 21.30
CA VAL A 57 -17.28 -2.94 19.99
C VAL A 57 -16.16 -2.70 18.97
N GLN A 58 -15.64 -3.78 18.39
CA GLN A 58 -14.83 -3.66 17.18
C GLN A 58 -15.71 -3.00 16.10
N PRO A 59 -15.17 -2.07 15.29
CA PRO A 59 -15.93 -1.49 14.20
C PRO A 59 -16.40 -2.63 13.28
N ASN A 60 -17.68 -2.65 12.94
CA ASN A 60 -18.20 -3.53 11.90
C ASN A 60 -17.45 -3.22 10.61
N GLY A 61 -16.67 -4.19 10.12
CA GLY A 61 -16.06 -4.14 8.80
C GLY A 61 -17.11 -3.91 7.71
N TRP A 62 -16.69 -3.29 6.62
CA TRP A 62 -17.52 -3.08 5.43
C TRP A 62 -18.06 -4.43 4.93
N PRO A 63 -19.32 -4.53 4.43
CA PRO A 63 -19.96 -5.82 4.13
C PRO A 63 -19.26 -6.68 3.06
N ASN A 64 -18.29 -6.11 2.34
CA ASN A 64 -17.59 -6.73 1.23
C ASN A 64 -16.09 -6.91 1.50
N CYS A 65 -15.74 -7.48 2.65
CA CYS A 65 -14.41 -8.00 2.89
C CYS A 65 -14.18 -9.22 1.96
N THR A 66 -13.37 -9.07 0.91
CA THR A 66 -13.04 -10.16 -0.04
C THR A 66 -11.87 -11.02 0.41
N GLU A 67 -11.56 -11.06 1.71
CA GLU A 67 -10.42 -11.79 2.29
C GLU A 67 -10.51 -13.32 2.19
N ASN A 68 -11.54 -13.86 1.53
CA ASN A 68 -11.74 -15.29 1.34
C ASN A 68 -12.05 -15.73 -0.10
N ILE A 69 -11.71 -14.95 -1.12
CA ILE A 69 -11.88 -15.39 -2.52
C ILE A 69 -10.52 -15.68 -3.16
N ILE A 70 -9.83 -16.71 -2.67
CA ILE A 70 -9.04 -17.55 -3.57
C ILE A 70 -9.96 -18.69 -4.00
N GLY A 71 -10.73 -18.47 -5.07
CA GLY A 71 -11.59 -19.49 -5.65
C GLY A 71 -12.94 -18.96 -6.12
N GLY A 72 -12.96 -18.21 -7.22
CA GLY A 72 -14.19 -17.98 -7.97
C GLY A 72 -14.50 -19.17 -8.86
N VAL A 73 -15.54 -19.95 -8.54
CA VAL A 73 -16.07 -21.00 -9.42
C VAL A 73 -16.82 -20.33 -10.58
N GLY A 74 -16.23 -20.39 -11.77
CA GLY A 74 -16.92 -20.12 -13.03
C GLY A 74 -17.22 -21.44 -13.73
N ALA A 75 -18.47 -21.64 -14.13
CA ALA A 75 -18.84 -22.73 -15.03
C ALA A 75 -18.20 -22.47 -16.40
N ASN A 76 -17.49 -23.48 -16.93
CA ASN A 76 -16.80 -23.55 -18.23
C ASN A 76 -15.32 -23.12 -18.17
N GLY A 77 -14.41 -24.07 -17.90
CA GLY A 77 -12.94 -23.97 -18.10
C GLY A 77 -12.31 -22.59 -17.89
N ASN A 78 -12.14 -22.18 -16.64
CA ASN A 78 -11.86 -20.80 -16.24
C ASN A 78 -10.60 -20.19 -16.89
N LEU A 79 -10.78 -19.16 -17.72
CA LEU A 79 -9.73 -18.29 -18.28
C LEU A 79 -8.94 -17.52 -17.19
N ASP A 80 -9.44 -17.54 -15.96
CA ASP A 80 -8.92 -16.83 -14.81
C ASP A 80 -8.16 -17.74 -13.82
N ASP A 81 -7.89 -19.00 -14.18
CA ASP A 81 -7.02 -19.86 -13.40
C ASP A 81 -5.56 -19.39 -13.50
N LEU A 82 -5.11 -18.68 -12.46
CA LEU A 82 -3.74 -18.19 -12.30
C LEU A 82 -2.92 -19.07 -11.35
N SER A 83 -3.36 -20.29 -11.04
CA SER A 83 -2.63 -21.22 -10.17
C SER A 83 -1.23 -21.56 -10.68
N TRP A 84 -1.02 -21.50 -11.99
CA TRP A 84 0.27 -21.68 -12.64
C TRP A 84 1.24 -20.50 -12.42
N LEU A 85 0.75 -19.33 -12.01
CA LEU A 85 1.55 -18.12 -11.86
C LEU A 85 2.28 -18.12 -10.51
N THR A 86 3.32 -18.96 -10.42
CA THR A 86 4.14 -19.08 -9.21
C THR A 86 4.93 -17.81 -8.90
N PRO A 87 5.37 -17.61 -7.64
CA PRO A 87 6.23 -16.50 -7.27
C PRO A 87 7.47 -16.34 -8.16
N GLN A 88 8.10 -17.46 -8.53
CA GLN A 88 9.26 -17.49 -9.41
C GLN A 88 8.91 -16.96 -10.80
N ILE A 89 7.78 -17.39 -11.37
CA ILE A 89 7.33 -16.92 -12.69
C ILE A 89 7.05 -15.42 -12.65
N VAL A 90 6.35 -14.92 -11.63
CA VAL A 90 6.09 -13.47 -11.46
C VAL A 90 7.39 -12.68 -11.51
N ARG A 91 8.40 -13.10 -10.74
CA ARG A 91 9.71 -12.45 -10.67
C ARG A 91 10.47 -12.50 -11.99
N GLN A 92 10.34 -13.58 -12.74
CA GLN A 92 10.98 -13.76 -14.04
C GLN A 92 10.37 -12.86 -15.13
N ILE A 93 9.06 -12.68 -15.13
CA ILE A 93 8.38 -11.92 -16.18
C ILE A 93 8.32 -10.42 -15.90
N ALA A 94 8.29 -10.03 -14.63
CA ALA A 94 8.24 -8.64 -14.20
C ALA A 94 9.47 -7.81 -14.67
N GLY A 95 9.31 -6.49 -14.71
CA GLY A 95 10.46 -5.58 -14.85
C GLY A 95 11.23 -5.46 -13.53
N GLU A 96 12.48 -5.00 -13.62
CA GLU A 96 13.40 -4.91 -12.48
C GLU A 96 12.83 -4.07 -11.32
N ASN A 97 12.21 -2.93 -11.64
CA ASN A 97 11.61 -2.05 -10.64
C ASN A 97 10.43 -2.71 -9.93
N PHE A 98 9.60 -3.44 -10.68
CA PHE A 98 8.48 -4.18 -10.08
C PHE A 98 9.02 -5.27 -9.13
N VAL A 99 10.04 -6.03 -9.53
CA VAL A 99 10.69 -7.04 -8.68
C VAL A 99 11.25 -6.40 -7.41
N PHE A 100 11.95 -5.27 -7.54
CA PHE A 100 12.49 -4.53 -6.40
C PHE A 100 11.41 -4.16 -5.37
N TYR A 101 10.29 -3.57 -5.81
CA TYR A 101 9.20 -3.22 -4.90
C TYR A 101 8.48 -4.46 -4.34
N LEU A 102 8.34 -5.50 -5.15
CA LEU A 102 7.77 -6.77 -4.73
C LEU A 102 8.61 -7.42 -3.61
N ASP A 103 9.93 -7.43 -3.75
CA ASP A 103 10.85 -7.94 -2.71
C ASP A 103 10.78 -7.16 -1.41
N ALA A 104 10.59 -5.85 -1.49
CA ALA A 104 10.44 -5.02 -0.31
C ALA A 104 9.15 -5.32 0.48
N HIS A 105 8.09 -5.79 -0.18
CA HIS A 105 6.77 -6.03 0.42
C HIS A 105 6.46 -7.51 0.63
N CYS A 106 7.22 -8.39 -0.01
CA CYS A 106 7.18 -9.85 0.15
C CYS A 106 8.59 -10.35 0.52
N PRO A 107 9.11 -10.04 1.74
CA PRO A 107 10.41 -10.53 2.16
C PRO A 107 10.35 -12.06 2.36
N GLY A 108 10.74 -12.82 1.33
CA GLY A 108 10.73 -14.28 1.33
C GLY A 108 10.28 -14.90 0.01
N ALA A 109 9.90 -16.18 0.07
CA ALA A 109 9.54 -16.96 -1.12
C ALA A 109 8.07 -16.82 -1.56
N MET A 110 7.20 -16.31 -0.68
CA MET A 110 5.75 -16.24 -0.94
C MET A 110 5.35 -14.85 -1.41
N ILE A 111 4.62 -14.79 -2.51
CA ILE A 111 3.95 -13.57 -2.97
C ILE A 111 2.52 -13.60 -2.45
N THR A 112 2.10 -12.52 -1.79
CA THR A 112 0.70 -12.29 -1.41
C THR A 112 0.06 -11.29 -2.36
N GLU A 113 -1.26 -11.30 -2.44
CA GLU A 113 -2.01 -10.26 -3.17
C GLU A 113 -1.68 -8.86 -2.63
N GLU A 114 -1.58 -8.72 -1.31
CA GLU A 114 -1.24 -7.48 -0.65
C GLU A 114 0.14 -6.94 -1.06
N GLY A 115 1.13 -7.83 -1.15
CA GLY A 115 2.46 -7.46 -1.60
C GLY A 115 2.51 -7.10 -3.08
N LEU A 116 1.76 -7.81 -3.94
CA LEU A 116 1.58 -7.44 -5.35
C LEU A 116 0.94 -6.05 -5.49
N ARG A 117 -0.12 -5.79 -4.72
CA ARG A 117 -0.81 -4.50 -4.70
C ARG A 117 0.11 -3.38 -4.25
N SER A 118 0.85 -3.60 -3.17
CA SER A 118 1.79 -2.62 -2.66
C SER A 118 2.90 -2.32 -3.65
N ALA A 119 3.48 -3.36 -4.28
CA ALA A 119 4.47 -3.19 -5.33
C ALA A 119 3.92 -2.41 -6.54
N ALA A 120 2.69 -2.72 -6.98
CA ALA A 120 2.02 -2.00 -8.05
C ALA A 120 1.81 -0.52 -7.72
N ILE A 121 1.35 -0.21 -6.50
CA ILE A 121 1.13 1.17 -6.01
C ILE A 121 2.44 1.98 -6.03
N MET A 122 3.54 1.40 -5.52
CA MET A 122 4.85 2.04 -5.53
C MET A 122 5.30 2.39 -6.95
N LEU A 123 5.01 1.51 -7.91
CA LEU A 123 5.42 1.67 -9.30
C LEU A 123 4.58 2.68 -10.09
N LEU A 124 3.37 3.06 -9.63
CA LEU A 124 2.48 3.96 -10.38
C LEU A 124 3.16 5.29 -10.74
N ARG A 125 3.92 5.86 -9.79
CA ARG A 125 4.63 7.13 -9.99
C ARG A 125 5.71 7.00 -11.05
N ASP A 126 6.50 5.94 -10.99
CA ASP A 126 7.58 5.65 -11.94
C ASP A 126 7.04 5.39 -13.36
N LEU A 127 5.80 4.91 -13.47
CA LEU A 127 5.09 4.70 -14.72
C LEU A 127 4.30 5.94 -15.19
N GLY A 128 4.20 6.98 -14.39
CA GLY A 128 3.36 8.15 -14.68
C GLY A 128 1.87 7.79 -14.78
N ILE A 129 1.42 6.80 -14.02
CA ILE A 129 0.01 6.40 -13.93
C ILE A 129 -0.65 7.25 -12.85
N SER A 130 -1.74 7.95 -13.20
CA SER A 130 -2.47 8.75 -12.23
C SER A 130 -3.30 7.87 -11.29
N GLU A 131 -3.50 8.36 -10.07
CA GLU A 131 -4.34 7.71 -9.05
C GLU A 131 -5.73 7.38 -9.58
N SER A 132 -6.38 8.33 -10.28
CA SER A 132 -7.69 8.10 -10.91
C SER A 132 -7.73 6.92 -11.89
N ALA A 133 -6.63 6.63 -12.61
CA ALA A 133 -6.58 5.49 -13.53
C ALA A 133 -6.39 4.18 -12.77
N TRP A 134 -5.63 4.21 -11.67
CA TRP A 134 -5.46 3.10 -10.76
C TRP A 134 -6.74 2.74 -10.01
N GLU A 135 -7.45 3.72 -9.44
CA GLU A 135 -8.73 3.51 -8.75
C GLU A 135 -9.80 2.93 -9.68
N GLU A 136 -9.86 3.43 -10.91
CA GLU A 136 -10.75 2.90 -11.94
C GLU A 136 -10.41 1.43 -12.26
N ALA A 137 -9.12 1.12 -12.40
CA ALA A 137 -8.65 -0.25 -12.61
C ALA A 137 -8.98 -1.15 -11.41
N MET A 138 -8.71 -0.71 -10.18
CA MET A 138 -9.04 -1.44 -8.95
C MET A 138 -10.54 -1.77 -8.86
N THR A 139 -11.40 -0.81 -9.20
CA THR A 139 -12.85 -0.99 -9.21
C THR A 139 -13.31 -2.03 -10.24
N VAL A 140 -12.67 -2.07 -11.41
CA VAL A 140 -13.07 -2.94 -12.53
C VAL A 140 -12.45 -4.33 -12.47
N PHE A 141 -11.18 -4.42 -12.07
CA PHE A 141 -10.41 -5.64 -12.04
C PHE A 141 -10.45 -6.35 -10.68
N GLY A 142 -10.60 -5.61 -9.59
CA GLY A 142 -10.18 -6.07 -8.26
C GLY A 142 -8.67 -5.99 -8.07
N SER A 143 -8.23 -6.15 -6.83
CA SER A 143 -6.86 -5.86 -6.39
C SER A 143 -5.80 -6.73 -7.07
N LEU A 144 -5.92 -8.06 -7.03
CA LEU A 144 -4.96 -8.96 -7.68
C LEU A 144 -4.81 -8.68 -9.17
N ARG A 145 -5.92 -8.63 -9.93
CA ARG A 145 -5.90 -8.46 -11.39
C ARG A 145 -5.39 -7.07 -11.79
N ALA A 146 -5.75 -6.02 -11.05
CA ALA A 146 -5.22 -4.67 -11.30
C ALA A 146 -3.70 -4.64 -11.10
N SER A 147 -3.19 -5.29 -10.05
CA SER A 147 -1.76 -5.37 -9.77
C SER A 147 -1.01 -6.12 -10.87
N LEU A 148 -1.57 -7.23 -11.35
CA LEU A 148 -1.01 -7.97 -12.49
C LEU A 148 -1.09 -7.18 -13.81
N ALA A 149 -2.10 -6.34 -14.01
CA ALA A 149 -2.16 -5.43 -15.15
C ALA A 149 -1.03 -4.40 -15.12
N ILE A 150 -0.67 -3.87 -13.94
CA ILE A 150 0.50 -2.99 -13.78
C ILE A 150 1.79 -3.72 -14.10
N LEU A 151 1.96 -4.96 -13.63
CA LEU A 151 3.09 -5.81 -13.98
C LEU A 151 3.21 -6.00 -15.50
N ILE A 152 2.09 -6.30 -16.19
CA ILE A 152 2.07 -6.46 -17.65
C ILE A 152 2.49 -5.17 -18.34
N ILE A 153 1.99 -4.02 -17.86
CA ILE A 153 2.33 -2.71 -18.43
C ILE A 153 3.82 -2.43 -18.28
N ASP A 154 4.37 -2.61 -17.07
CA ASP A 154 5.78 -2.40 -16.78
C ASP A 154 6.69 -3.27 -17.66
N ALA A 155 6.42 -4.58 -17.69
CA ALA A 155 7.19 -5.54 -18.48
C ALA A 155 7.15 -5.21 -19.99
N ASN A 156 6.01 -4.74 -20.49
CA ASN A 156 5.84 -4.39 -21.91
C ASN A 156 6.36 -3.00 -22.29
N ARG A 157 6.90 -2.20 -21.37
CA ARG A 157 7.62 -0.97 -21.74
C ARG A 157 8.84 -1.26 -22.61
N ARG A 158 9.46 -2.42 -22.42
CA ARG A 158 10.64 -2.90 -23.14
C ARG A 158 10.28 -3.95 -24.21
N HIS A 159 9.00 -4.04 -24.60
CA HIS A 159 8.60 -4.99 -25.64
C HIS A 159 9.36 -4.69 -26.94
N PRO A 160 9.99 -5.69 -27.61
CA PRO A 160 10.92 -5.46 -28.72
C PRO A 160 10.27 -4.78 -29.94
N THR A 161 9.04 -5.16 -30.28
CA THR A 161 8.34 -4.61 -31.46
C THR A 161 7.23 -3.60 -31.15
N ARG A 162 6.61 -3.66 -29.96
CA ARG A 162 5.42 -2.86 -29.60
C ARG A 162 5.52 -2.36 -28.14
N PRO A 163 6.53 -1.54 -27.81
CA PRO A 163 6.71 -1.03 -26.45
C PRO A 163 5.53 -0.15 -25.99
N ILE A 164 5.16 -0.28 -24.72
CA ILE A 164 4.18 0.61 -24.09
C ILE A 164 4.86 1.91 -23.68
N HIS A 165 4.63 2.97 -24.45
CA HIS A 165 5.17 4.31 -24.17
C HIS A 165 4.30 5.14 -23.20
N LYS A 166 3.02 4.80 -23.07
CA LYS A 166 2.05 5.54 -22.26
C LYS A 166 1.34 4.61 -21.28
N PRO A 167 1.99 4.26 -20.14
CA PRO A 167 1.45 3.31 -19.16
C PRO A 167 0.04 3.64 -18.67
N GLY A 168 -0.24 4.90 -18.31
CA GLY A 168 -1.58 5.31 -17.86
C GLY A 168 -2.66 5.15 -18.94
N GLY A 169 -2.31 5.43 -20.19
CA GLY A 169 -3.22 5.19 -21.33
C GLY A 169 -3.48 3.71 -21.57
N ALA A 170 -2.43 2.88 -21.42
CA ALA A 170 -2.55 1.42 -21.52
C ALA A 170 -3.46 0.86 -20.42
N LEU A 171 -3.29 1.30 -19.17
CA LEU A 171 -4.14 0.86 -18.06
C LEU A 171 -5.62 1.19 -18.32
N ARG A 172 -5.94 2.42 -18.73
CA ARG A 172 -7.31 2.81 -19.08
C ARG A 172 -7.86 1.99 -20.26
N ALA A 173 -7.03 1.67 -21.25
CA ALA A 173 -7.44 0.81 -22.35
C ALA A 173 -7.74 -0.62 -21.87
N PHE A 174 -6.91 -1.19 -21.00
CA PHE A 174 -7.15 -2.50 -20.38
C PHE A 174 -8.44 -2.49 -19.56
N THR A 175 -8.67 -1.46 -18.74
CA THR A 175 -9.89 -1.28 -17.95
C THR A 175 -11.13 -1.22 -18.84
N ARG A 176 -11.10 -0.46 -19.94
CA ARG A 176 -12.21 -0.41 -20.91
C ARG A 176 -12.48 -1.78 -21.54
N LEU A 177 -11.41 -2.49 -21.91
CA LEU A 177 -11.52 -3.81 -22.52
C LEU A 177 -12.07 -4.85 -21.53
N GLN A 178 -11.69 -4.78 -20.25
CA GLN A 178 -12.22 -5.65 -19.20
C GLN A 178 -13.71 -5.40 -18.96
N ARG A 179 -14.17 -4.13 -18.95
CA ARG A 179 -15.60 -3.81 -18.86
C ARG A 179 -16.42 -4.41 -20.02
N GLN A 180 -15.80 -4.55 -21.18
CA GLN A 180 -16.40 -5.17 -22.36
C GLN A 180 -16.27 -6.71 -22.37
N GLY A 181 -15.66 -7.30 -21.34
CA GLY A 181 -15.41 -8.75 -21.26
C GLY A 181 -14.29 -9.25 -22.20
N GLY A 182 -13.52 -8.33 -22.81
CA GLY A 182 -12.54 -8.68 -23.83
C GLY A 182 -11.08 -8.73 -23.35
N PHE A 183 -10.80 -8.42 -22.06
CA PHE A 183 -9.41 -8.35 -21.60
C PHE A 183 -8.93 -9.74 -21.17
N ASN A 184 -8.01 -10.30 -21.94
CA ASN A 184 -7.41 -11.59 -21.66
C ASN A 184 -6.15 -11.44 -20.79
N LEU A 185 -6.33 -11.49 -19.47
CA LEU A 185 -5.24 -11.38 -18.51
C LEU A 185 -4.28 -12.58 -18.60
N ALA A 186 -4.81 -13.81 -18.56
CA ALA A 186 -4.00 -15.02 -18.60
C ALA A 186 -3.17 -15.11 -19.89
N GLY A 187 -3.77 -14.85 -21.05
CA GLY A 187 -3.08 -14.82 -22.34
C GLY A 187 -1.99 -13.75 -22.40
N SER A 188 -2.21 -12.59 -21.78
CA SER A 188 -1.19 -11.53 -21.69
C SER A 188 0.02 -11.95 -20.85
N LEU A 189 -0.22 -12.68 -19.75
CA LEU A 189 0.84 -13.22 -18.89
C LEU A 189 1.59 -14.38 -19.56
N ILE A 190 0.88 -15.32 -20.20
CA ILE A 190 1.49 -16.41 -20.98
C ILE A 190 2.39 -15.83 -22.07
N GLY A 191 1.92 -14.80 -22.79
CA GLY A 191 2.73 -14.12 -23.80
C GLY A 191 4.01 -13.50 -23.22
N LEU A 192 4.00 -13.01 -21.98
CA LEU A 192 5.21 -12.54 -21.31
C LEU A 192 6.17 -13.68 -20.97
N VAL A 193 5.65 -14.80 -20.43
CA VAL A 193 6.45 -15.99 -20.10
C VAL A 193 7.17 -16.52 -21.33
N GLU A 194 6.45 -16.74 -22.42
CA GLU A 194 7.03 -17.29 -23.65
C GLU A 194 8.11 -16.37 -24.24
N ARG A 195 7.91 -15.04 -24.18
CA ARG A 195 8.93 -14.08 -24.62
C ARG A 195 10.18 -14.13 -23.76
N ARG A 196 10.04 -14.24 -22.43
CA ARG A 196 11.21 -14.36 -21.53
C ARG A 196 11.97 -15.65 -21.78
N ARG A 197 11.27 -16.76 -22.04
CA ARG A 197 11.88 -18.05 -22.37
C ARG A 197 12.72 -17.98 -23.64
N GLN A 198 12.22 -17.32 -24.68
CA GLN A 198 12.94 -17.12 -25.94
C GLN A 198 14.21 -16.27 -25.71
N ALA A 199 14.09 -15.17 -24.97
CA ALA A 199 15.23 -14.29 -24.66
C ALA A 199 16.34 -14.92 -23.82
N TRP A 200 16.14 -16.11 -23.24
CA TRP A 200 17.19 -16.89 -22.54
C TRP A 200 17.75 -18.04 -23.36
N SER A 201 17.14 -18.36 -24.49
CA SER A 201 17.60 -19.42 -25.39
C SER A 201 18.54 -18.89 -26.47
N ASP A 202 18.53 -17.58 -26.70
CA ASP A 202 19.43 -16.81 -27.57
C ASP A 202 20.67 -16.33 -26.79
#